data_AF-A0A2D3C8L8-F1
#
_entry.id   AF-A0A2D3C8L8-F1
#
_cell.length_a   1.000
_cell.length_b   1.000
_cell.length_c   1.000
_cell.angle_alpha   90.00
_cell.angle_beta   90.00
_cell.angle_gamma   90.00
#
_symmetry.space_group_name_H-M   'P 1'
#
loop_
_entity.id
_entity.type
_entity.pdbx_description
1 polymer ?
#
loop_
_entity_poly.entity_id
_entity_poly.type
_entity_poly.pdbx_seq_one_letter_code
_entity_poly.pdbx_strand_id
1 'polypeptide(L)'
;MNDLMWEINQLLKIDPYDFERLVAHLFEKMGYNTRSTQQSRDGGVDIEISIDNFGLSHRWLVQAKRYSGPVGVKEVREYGSLSYRENVDGVIIVTTSSFTGEGRKEGAKHNLKLIEGPLLTEMLNHYCPDEGESFHRKGRGVDVLETGEEVFGRHSATIEGNKIWLVLTKKHIYFEKITTALFSKKKELIRRIDASSIIGLKQDTNSLYIVIDEKNPEVLALSIREPKSFAENLELFRPSFLRGETLLKFG
;
A
#
# COMPACT_ATOMS: atom_id res chain seq x y z
N MET A 1 -21.64 -11.08 16.61
CA MET A 1 -20.52 -10.74 15.69
C MET A 1 -19.51 -10.03 16.54
N ASN A 2 -18.28 -10.52 16.64
CA ASN A 2 -17.22 -9.75 17.29
C ASN A 2 -16.78 -8.72 16.24
N ASP A 3 -17.21 -7.48 16.39
CA ASP A 3 -16.66 -6.36 15.62
C ASP A 3 -15.20 -6.21 16.04
N LEU A 4 -14.29 -6.65 15.16
CA LEU A 4 -12.85 -6.46 15.33
C LEU A 4 -12.52 -4.99 15.08
N MET A 5 -12.68 -4.17 16.12
CA MET A 5 -12.27 -2.77 16.06
C MET A 5 -10.75 -2.66 15.93
N TRP A 6 -10.29 -1.75 15.07
CA TRP A 6 -8.92 -1.30 14.98
C TRP A 6 -8.43 -0.73 16.30
N GLU A 7 -7.30 -1.25 16.76
CA GLU A 7 -6.55 -0.76 17.91
C GLU A 7 -5.15 -0.27 17.52
N ILE A 8 -4.58 0.64 18.31
CA ILE A 8 -3.21 1.14 18.10
C ILE A 8 -2.17 0.01 18.07
N ASN A 9 -2.31 -0.98 18.96
CA ASN A 9 -1.41 -2.12 19.03
C ASN A 9 -1.41 -2.97 17.75
N GLN A 10 -2.51 -2.94 17.00
CA GLN A 10 -2.61 -3.59 15.70
C GLN A 10 -1.86 -2.78 14.65
N LEU A 11 -2.08 -1.46 14.60
CA LEU A 11 -1.40 -0.55 13.68
C LEU A 11 0.13 -0.57 13.85
N LEU A 12 0.62 -0.66 15.10
CA LEU A 12 2.05 -0.78 15.41
C LEU A 12 2.68 -2.10 14.93
N LYS A 13 1.87 -3.13 14.64
CA LYS A 13 2.35 -4.40 14.07
C LYS A 13 2.36 -4.40 12.54
N ILE A 14 1.72 -3.43 11.90
CA ILE A 14 1.75 -3.28 10.45
C ILE A 14 3.12 -2.73 10.05
N ASP A 15 3.66 -3.21 8.93
CA ASP A 15 4.87 -2.66 8.34
C ASP A 15 4.68 -1.16 8.02
N PRO A 16 5.68 -0.28 8.18
CA PRO A 16 5.54 1.15 7.90
C PRO A 16 4.97 1.45 6.51
N TYR A 17 5.33 0.64 5.51
CA TYR A 17 4.86 0.82 4.14
C TYR A 17 3.41 0.38 3.98
N ASP A 18 3.03 -0.77 4.54
CA ASP A 18 1.63 -1.20 4.57
C ASP A 18 0.76 -0.23 5.39
N PHE A 19 1.32 0.44 6.41
CA PHE A 19 0.65 1.49 7.16
C PHE A 19 0.35 2.73 6.30
N GLU A 20 1.30 3.17 5.47
CA GLU A 20 1.07 4.23 4.48
C GLU A 20 -0.07 3.84 3.52
N ARG A 21 -0.12 2.58 3.06
CA ARG A 21 -1.20 2.08 2.20
C ARG A 21 -2.55 2.04 2.93
N LEU A 22 -2.57 1.62 4.19
CA LEU A 22 -3.79 1.64 5.00
C LEU A 22 -4.35 3.07 5.13
N VAL A 23 -3.48 4.06 5.36
CA VAL A 23 -3.88 5.46 5.43
C VAL A 23 -4.37 5.96 4.06
N ALA A 24 -3.73 5.59 2.96
CA ALA A 24 -4.22 5.93 1.62
C ALA A 24 -5.60 5.34 1.36
N HIS A 25 -5.78 4.06 1.69
CA HIS A 25 -7.05 3.36 1.53
C HIS A 25 -8.17 3.98 2.39
N LEU A 26 -7.83 4.42 3.60
CA LEU A 26 -8.76 5.16 4.46
C LEU A 26 -9.29 6.42 3.74
N PHE A 27 -8.40 7.24 3.15
CA PHE A 27 -8.83 8.42 2.40
C PHE A 27 -9.63 8.07 1.14
N GLU A 28 -9.30 7.00 0.44
CA GLU A 28 -10.10 6.48 -0.69
C GLU A 28 -11.54 6.15 -0.24
N LYS A 29 -11.67 5.45 0.90
CA LYS A 29 -12.97 5.10 1.49
C LYS A 29 -13.76 6.30 1.99
N MET A 30 -13.08 7.39 2.33
CA MET A 30 -13.69 8.68 2.66
C MET A 30 -14.13 9.47 1.41
N GLY A 31 -13.87 8.95 0.19
CA GLY A 31 -14.30 9.56 -1.07
C GLY A 31 -13.27 10.47 -1.73
N TYR A 32 -12.00 10.44 -1.28
CA TYR A 32 -10.92 11.17 -1.93
C TYR A 32 -10.33 10.36 -3.10
N ASN A 33 -9.89 11.06 -4.12
CA ASN A 33 -8.96 10.49 -5.09
C ASN A 33 -7.58 10.40 -4.42
N THR A 34 -6.96 9.23 -4.44
CA THR A 34 -5.69 8.99 -3.74
C THR A 34 -4.61 8.52 -4.70
N ARG A 35 -3.39 9.05 -4.53
CA ARG A 35 -2.20 8.65 -5.28
C ARG A 35 -1.03 8.46 -4.32
N SER A 36 -0.53 7.24 -4.20
CA SER A 36 0.74 6.99 -3.50
C SER A 36 1.91 7.55 -4.31
N THR A 37 2.81 8.27 -3.64
CA THR A 37 3.87 9.06 -4.30
C THR A 37 5.25 8.38 -4.26
N GLN A 38 5.31 7.04 -4.11
CA GLN A 38 6.53 6.29 -3.85
C GLN A 38 7.79 6.85 -4.56
N GLN A 39 8.76 7.28 -3.75
CA GLN A 39 10.21 7.39 -4.00
C GLN A 39 10.70 7.95 -5.36
N SER A 40 9.88 8.71 -6.09
CA SER A 40 10.34 9.43 -7.28
C SER A 40 10.83 10.81 -6.87
N ARG A 41 12.10 10.94 -6.49
CA ARG A 41 12.88 12.20 -6.45
C ARG A 41 12.33 13.39 -5.63
N ASP A 42 11.14 13.28 -5.04
CA ASP A 42 10.38 14.40 -4.49
C ASP A 42 10.25 14.27 -2.97
N GLY A 43 11.38 14.27 -2.27
CA GLY A 43 11.49 14.75 -0.88
C GLY A 43 10.54 14.20 0.19
N GLY A 44 10.06 12.96 0.11
CA GLY A 44 9.46 12.24 1.26
C GLY A 44 7.94 12.31 1.46
N VAL A 45 7.13 12.64 0.44
CA VAL A 45 5.66 12.53 0.53
C VAL A 45 5.23 11.08 0.43
N ASP A 46 4.30 10.64 1.30
CA ASP A 46 3.79 9.27 1.29
C ASP A 46 2.54 9.15 0.39
N ILE A 47 1.58 10.08 0.52
CA ILE A 47 0.29 10.03 -0.19
C ILE A 47 -0.13 11.43 -0.63
N GLU A 48 -0.69 11.54 -1.82
CA GLU A 48 -1.41 12.71 -2.31
C GLU A 48 -2.90 12.39 -2.36
N ILE A 49 -3.74 13.30 -1.87
CA ILE A 49 -5.18 13.16 -1.90
C ILE A 49 -5.82 14.40 -2.53
N SER A 50 -6.89 14.20 -3.29
CA SER A 50 -7.71 15.30 -3.81
C SER A 50 -9.19 15.01 -3.75
N ILE A 51 -9.99 16.07 -3.67
CA ILE A 51 -11.44 16.00 -3.84
C ILE A 51 -11.87 17.13 -4.76
N ASP A 52 -12.74 16.81 -5.71
CA ASP A 52 -13.29 17.75 -6.67
C ASP A 52 -14.80 17.82 -6.47
N ASN A 53 -15.31 19.00 -6.12
CA ASN A 53 -16.74 19.20 -5.94
C ASN A 53 -17.18 20.58 -6.44
N PHE A 54 -18.25 20.63 -7.23
CA PHE A 54 -18.76 21.86 -7.85
C PHE A 54 -17.72 22.70 -8.61
N GLY A 55 -16.70 22.04 -9.19
CA GLY A 55 -15.61 22.72 -9.90
C GLY A 55 -14.53 23.33 -8.98
N LEU A 56 -14.62 23.11 -7.67
CA LEU A 56 -13.55 23.41 -6.72
C LEU A 56 -12.71 22.14 -6.52
N SER A 57 -11.40 22.27 -6.71
CA SER A 57 -10.44 21.21 -6.44
C SER A 57 -9.64 21.57 -5.20
N HIS A 58 -9.49 20.60 -4.30
CA HIS A 58 -8.59 20.73 -3.17
C HIS A 58 -7.64 19.54 -3.12
N ARG A 59 -6.36 19.83 -2.95
CA ARG A 59 -5.26 18.87 -2.97
C ARG A 59 -4.43 18.96 -1.70
N TRP A 60 -4.29 17.84 -1.00
CA TRP A 60 -3.48 17.73 0.20
C TRP A 60 -2.37 16.70 0.03
N LEU A 61 -1.26 16.95 0.71
CA LEU A 61 -0.21 15.95 0.89
C LEU A 61 -0.33 15.34 2.28
N VAL A 62 -0.26 14.03 2.35
CA VAL A 62 -0.36 13.27 3.60
C VAL A 62 0.99 12.61 3.88
N GLN A 63 1.50 12.87 5.08
CA GLN A 63 2.62 12.13 5.66
C GLN A 63 2.06 11.16 6.70
N ALA A 64 2.31 9.86 6.54
CA ALA A 64 1.89 8.82 7.46
C ALA A 64 3.12 8.23 8.18
N LYS A 65 3.12 8.27 9.51
CA LYS A 65 4.25 7.79 10.33
C LYS A 65 3.81 6.90 11.47
N ARG A 66 4.18 5.62 11.37
CA ARG A 66 3.96 4.59 12.38
C ARG A 66 4.98 4.69 13.52
N TYR A 67 4.72 5.56 14.50
CA TYR A 67 5.58 5.81 15.65
C TYR A 67 4.96 5.25 16.96
N SER A 68 5.83 4.85 17.88
CA SER A 68 5.46 4.53 19.26
C SER A 68 5.55 5.76 20.18
N GLY A 69 6.55 6.61 19.98
CA GLY A 69 6.76 7.84 20.75
C GLY A 69 6.08 9.08 20.16
N PRO A 70 5.92 10.15 20.96
CA PRO A 70 5.33 11.40 20.48
C PRO A 70 6.16 12.08 19.38
N VAL A 71 5.47 12.68 18.41
CA VAL A 71 6.06 13.45 17.32
C VAL A 71 6.41 14.87 17.82
N GLY A 72 7.66 15.28 17.58
CA GLY A 72 8.23 16.54 18.04
C GLY A 72 8.12 17.68 17.02
N VAL A 73 8.55 18.87 17.43
CA VAL A 73 8.60 20.08 16.59
C VAL A 73 9.45 19.86 15.33
N LYS A 74 10.56 19.13 15.46
CA LYS A 74 11.49 18.89 14.36
C LYS A 74 10.79 18.15 13.22
N GLU A 75 10.14 17.03 13.54
CA GLU A 75 9.41 16.20 12.57
C GLU A 75 8.21 16.98 11.99
N VAL A 76 7.47 17.72 12.83
CA VAL A 76 6.35 18.54 12.36
C VAL A 76 6.81 19.60 11.35
N ARG A 77 7.95 20.25 11.56
CA ARG A 77 8.52 21.21 10.60
C ARG A 77 8.98 20.55 9.32
N GLU A 78 9.65 19.41 9.44
CA GLU A 78 10.14 18.63 8.31
C GLU A 78 8.98 18.26 7.39
N TYR A 79 7.92 17.64 7.93
CA TYR A 79 6.75 17.26 7.14
C TYR A 79 5.92 18.47 6.72
N GLY A 80 5.85 19.51 7.56
CA GLY A 80 5.17 20.76 7.23
C GLY A 80 5.79 21.49 6.03
N SER A 81 7.09 21.28 5.75
CA SER A 81 7.76 21.87 4.59
C SER A 81 7.15 21.43 3.24
N LEU A 82 6.38 20.34 3.22
CA LEU A 82 5.64 19.88 2.05
C LEU A 82 4.59 20.90 1.57
N SER A 83 4.16 21.82 2.45
CA SER A 83 3.24 22.91 2.10
C SER A 83 3.82 23.92 1.11
N TYR A 84 5.14 23.94 0.91
CA TYR A 84 5.80 24.84 -0.04
C TYR A 84 5.80 24.31 -1.49
N ARG A 85 5.19 23.15 -1.75
CA ARG A 85 5.10 22.59 -3.10
C ARG A 85 4.00 23.26 -3.92
N GLU A 86 4.20 23.29 -5.23
CA GLU A 86 3.22 23.87 -6.14
C GLU A 86 1.91 23.06 -6.15
N ASN A 87 0.78 23.78 -6.19
CA ASN A 87 -0.57 23.22 -6.28
C ASN A 87 -0.92 22.30 -5.09
N VAL A 88 -0.55 22.69 -3.87
CA VAL A 88 -0.91 22.00 -2.62
C VAL A 88 -1.64 22.98 -1.71
N ASP A 89 -2.84 22.62 -1.28
CA ASP A 89 -3.69 23.45 -0.40
C ASP A 89 -3.40 23.21 1.09
N GLY A 90 -2.78 22.08 1.42
CA GLY A 90 -2.34 21.81 2.78
C GLY A 90 -1.65 20.48 2.97
N VAL A 91 -1.20 20.26 4.20
CA VAL A 91 -0.50 19.04 4.62
C VAL A 91 -1.22 18.41 5.80
N ILE A 92 -1.35 17.09 5.76
CA ILE A 92 -1.89 16.26 6.82
C ILE A 92 -0.76 15.37 7.35
N ILE A 93 -0.52 15.38 8.66
CA ILE A 93 0.41 14.48 9.32
C ILE A 93 -0.41 13.48 10.13
N VAL A 94 -0.27 12.20 9.78
CA VAL A 94 -0.96 11.07 10.41
C VAL A 94 0.06 10.26 11.20
N THR A 95 -0.26 9.94 12.47
CA THR A 95 0.60 9.09 13.29
C THR A 95 -0.19 8.09 14.12
N THR A 96 0.40 6.91 14.38
CA THR A 96 -0.11 5.93 15.35
C THR A 96 0.10 6.36 16.81
N SER A 97 0.87 7.44 17.06
CA SER A 97 1.12 7.97 18.40
C SER A 97 0.39 9.31 18.60
N SER A 98 1.05 10.27 19.27
CA SER A 98 0.56 11.61 19.55
C SER A 98 1.60 12.65 19.14
N PHE A 99 1.22 13.93 19.16
CA PHE A 99 2.13 15.06 19.03
C PHE A 99 2.43 15.65 20.41
N THR A 100 3.68 16.05 20.61
CA THR A 100 4.08 16.87 21.75
C THR A 100 3.29 18.19 21.78
N GLY A 101 3.15 18.81 22.96
CA GLY A 101 2.46 20.11 23.08
C GLY A 101 3.08 21.19 22.17
N GLU A 102 4.41 21.21 22.07
CA GLU A 102 5.12 22.11 21.15
C GLU A 102 4.94 21.71 19.68
N GLY A 103 4.91 20.41 19.36
CA GLY A 103 4.59 19.92 18.02
C GLY A 103 3.20 20.35 17.55
N ARG A 104 2.19 20.33 18.43
CA ARG A 104 0.84 20.83 18.12
C ARG A 104 0.83 22.33 17.84
N LYS A 105 1.53 23.12 18.66
CA LYS A 105 1.68 24.57 18.46
C LYS A 105 2.32 24.88 17.11
N GLU A 106 3.37 24.14 16.76
CA GLU A 106 4.04 24.28 15.47
C GLU A 106 3.11 23.91 14.30
N GLY A 107 2.37 22.80 14.41
CA GLY A 107 1.40 22.41 13.40
C GLY A 107 0.30 23.46 13.20
N ALA A 108 -0.23 24.02 14.28
CA ALA A 108 -1.23 25.09 14.25
C ALA A 108 -0.69 26.35 13.56
N LYS A 109 0.55 26.74 13.86
CA LYS A 109 1.22 27.90 13.25
C LYS A 109 1.30 27.80 11.72
N HIS A 110 1.44 26.59 11.19
CA HIS A 110 1.57 26.32 9.76
C HIS A 110 0.28 25.75 9.13
N ASN A 111 -0.86 25.81 9.84
CA ASN A 111 -2.15 25.28 9.39
C ASN A 111 -2.11 23.80 8.96
N LEU A 112 -1.22 23.00 9.56
CA LEU A 112 -1.12 21.58 9.31
C LEU A 112 -2.30 20.85 9.97
N LYS A 113 -2.81 19.80 9.34
CA LYS A 113 -3.79 18.91 9.96
C LYS A 113 -3.05 17.78 10.65
N LEU A 114 -3.37 17.53 11.91
CA LEU A 114 -2.71 16.52 12.73
C LEU A 114 -3.72 15.44 13.07
N ILE A 115 -3.48 14.21 12.62
CA ILE A 115 -4.30 13.04 12.92
C ILE A 115 -3.47 12.13 13.83
N GLU A 116 -3.95 11.95 15.06
CA GLU A 116 -3.32 11.13 16.09
C GLU A 116 -3.96 9.75 16.19
N GLY A 117 -3.29 8.84 16.89
CA GLY A 117 -3.71 7.46 17.06
C GLY A 117 -5.21 7.30 17.38
N PRO A 118 -5.76 7.95 18.43
CA PRO A 118 -7.17 7.78 18.78
C PRO A 118 -8.14 8.14 17.65
N LEU A 119 -7.93 9.29 17.00
CA LEU A 119 -8.74 9.72 15.87
C LEU A 119 -8.54 8.81 14.65
N LEU A 120 -7.31 8.41 14.37
CA LEU A 120 -6.99 7.47 13.29
C LEU A 120 -7.75 6.14 13.47
N THR A 121 -7.76 5.58 14.68
CA THR A 121 -8.50 4.34 14.95
C THR A 121 -10.00 4.52 14.80
N GLU A 122 -10.56 5.66 15.23
CA GLU A 122 -11.98 5.96 15.04
C GLU A 122 -12.34 6.04 13.55
N MET A 123 -11.52 6.75 12.76
CA MET A 123 -11.69 6.84 11.31
C MET A 123 -11.62 5.47 10.63
N LEU A 124 -10.63 4.64 11.00
CA LEU A 124 -10.49 3.28 10.44
C LEU A 124 -11.66 2.38 10.83
N ASN A 125 -12.16 2.47 12.06
CA ASN A 125 -13.33 1.71 12.49
C ASN A 125 -14.60 2.13 11.76
N HIS A 126 -14.71 3.41 11.38
CA HIS A 126 -15.85 3.90 10.64
C HIS A 126 -15.81 3.52 9.15
N TYR A 127 -14.67 3.71 8.49
CA TYR A 127 -14.54 3.60 7.04
C TYR A 127 -13.95 2.26 6.56
N CYS A 128 -13.27 1.51 7.43
CA CYS A 128 -12.54 0.28 7.11
C CYS A 128 -12.71 -0.84 8.17
N PRO A 129 -13.92 -1.12 8.71
CA PRO A 129 -14.10 -2.03 9.86
C PRO A 129 -13.64 -3.48 9.60
N ASP A 130 -13.77 -3.99 8.38
CA ASP A 130 -13.49 -5.40 8.06
C ASP A 130 -12.05 -5.65 7.56
N GLU A 131 -11.23 -4.61 7.42
CA GLU A 131 -9.91 -4.70 6.76
C GLU A 131 -8.80 -5.18 7.71
N GLY A 132 -9.08 -5.29 9.02
CA GLY A 132 -8.10 -5.70 10.03
C GLY A 132 -7.42 -7.03 9.70
N GLU A 133 -8.19 -8.03 9.26
CA GLU A 133 -7.64 -9.37 8.96
C GLU A 133 -6.67 -9.38 7.76
N SER A 134 -6.92 -8.54 6.75
CA SER A 134 -6.10 -8.42 5.54
C SER A 134 -4.71 -7.86 5.84
N PHE A 135 -4.62 -6.86 6.72
CA PHE A 135 -3.35 -6.27 7.16
C PHE A 135 -2.67 -7.08 8.28
N HIS A 136 -3.43 -7.80 9.11
CA HIS A 136 -2.88 -8.65 10.17
C HIS A 136 -2.09 -9.87 9.69
N ARG A 137 -2.43 -10.42 8.52
CA ARG A 137 -1.66 -11.54 7.96
C ARG A 137 -0.27 -11.12 7.45
N LYS A 138 -0.05 -9.82 7.19
CA LYS A 138 1.22 -9.28 6.66
C LYS A 138 2.23 -8.84 7.73
N GLY A 139 1.81 -8.52 8.95
CA GLY A 139 2.68 -7.94 10.00
C GLY A 139 3.69 -8.87 10.69
N ARG A 140 4.07 -10.01 10.08
CA ARG A 140 5.10 -10.92 10.64
C ARG A 140 6.48 -10.60 10.07
N GLY A 141 7.07 -9.48 10.49
CA GLY A 141 8.41 -9.08 10.08
C GLY A 141 8.51 -8.72 8.60
N VAL A 142 9.52 -7.93 8.22
CA VAL A 142 9.88 -7.80 6.81
C VAL A 142 10.39 -9.17 6.40
N ASP A 143 9.55 -9.97 5.76
CA ASP A 143 9.99 -11.25 5.24
C ASP A 143 11.00 -10.97 4.12
N VAL A 144 12.28 -11.20 4.42
CA VAL A 144 13.36 -11.13 3.45
C VAL A 144 13.53 -12.52 2.88
N LEU A 145 13.44 -12.65 1.56
CA LEU A 145 13.73 -13.92 0.89
C LEU A 145 15.21 -14.29 1.07
N GLU A 146 15.57 -15.56 0.87
CA GLU A 146 16.99 -15.98 0.85
C GLU A 146 17.83 -15.19 -0.18
N THR A 147 17.18 -14.62 -1.19
CA THR A 147 17.78 -13.73 -2.20
C THR A 147 18.13 -12.34 -1.66
N GLY A 148 17.73 -11.99 -0.42
CA GLY A 148 17.89 -10.67 0.17
C GLY A 148 16.79 -9.67 -0.22
N GLU A 149 15.75 -10.11 -0.93
CA GLU A 149 14.67 -9.22 -1.37
C GLU A 149 13.57 -9.08 -0.33
N GLU A 150 13.20 -7.82 -0.05
CA GLU A 150 12.11 -7.48 0.84
C GLU A 150 10.77 -7.78 0.18
N VAL A 151 9.94 -8.55 0.88
CA VAL A 151 8.58 -8.86 0.46
C VAL A 151 7.62 -7.80 0.96
N PHE A 152 6.86 -7.18 0.05
CA PHE A 152 5.79 -6.23 0.40
C PHE A 152 4.38 -6.80 0.19
N GLY A 153 4.26 -7.99 -0.39
CA GLY A 153 2.96 -8.61 -0.61
C GLY A 153 3.02 -10.13 -0.72
N ARG A 154 2.00 -10.80 -0.16
CA ARG A 154 1.72 -12.21 -0.44
C ARG A 154 0.25 -12.43 -0.72
N HIS A 155 -0.03 -13.12 -1.82
CA HIS A 155 -1.39 -13.41 -2.25
C HIS A 155 -1.53 -14.89 -2.54
N SER A 156 -2.58 -15.51 -2.03
CA SER A 156 -2.89 -16.89 -2.41
C SER A 156 -3.55 -16.91 -3.78
N ALA A 157 -3.00 -17.70 -4.69
CA ALA A 157 -3.58 -17.89 -6.01
C ALA A 157 -3.66 -19.39 -6.35
N THR A 158 -4.31 -19.69 -7.47
CA THR A 158 -4.36 -21.03 -8.06
C THR A 158 -3.91 -20.96 -9.51
N ILE A 159 -3.00 -21.85 -9.90
CA ILE A 159 -2.60 -22.08 -11.30
C ILE A 159 -2.92 -23.53 -11.61
N GLU A 160 -3.68 -23.77 -12.68
CA GLU A 160 -4.02 -25.13 -13.13
C GLU A 160 -4.55 -26.01 -11.98
N GLY A 161 -5.43 -25.46 -11.14
CA GLY A 161 -6.01 -26.16 -9.97
C GLY A 161 -5.09 -26.32 -8.76
N ASN A 162 -3.81 -25.92 -8.84
CA ASN A 162 -2.86 -26.01 -7.74
C ASN A 162 -2.76 -24.69 -6.97
N LYS A 163 -2.93 -24.74 -5.64
CA LYS A 163 -2.76 -23.56 -4.77
C LYS A 163 -1.29 -23.16 -4.66
N ILE A 164 -1.04 -21.87 -4.84
CA ILE A 164 0.28 -21.24 -4.77
C ILE A 164 0.22 -19.95 -3.97
N TRP A 165 1.40 -19.44 -3.62
CA TRP A 165 1.60 -18.08 -3.13
C TRP A 165 2.29 -17.24 -4.20
N LEU A 166 1.72 -16.09 -4.49
CA LEU A 166 2.39 -15.01 -5.20
C LEU A 166 3.08 -14.15 -4.14
N VAL A 167 4.40 -14.04 -4.22
CA VAL A 167 5.22 -13.26 -3.30
C VAL A 167 5.81 -12.10 -4.09
N LEU A 168 5.50 -10.88 -3.67
CA LEU A 168 5.86 -9.65 -4.39
C LEU A 168 7.03 -8.96 -3.68
N THR A 169 8.09 -8.71 -4.44
CA THR A 169 9.22 -7.85 -4.06
C THR A 169 9.32 -6.70 -5.05
N LYS A 170 10.20 -5.72 -4.82
CA LYS A 170 10.38 -4.58 -5.76
C LYS A 170 10.90 -4.98 -7.14
N LYS A 171 11.53 -6.15 -7.26
CA LYS A 171 12.17 -6.61 -8.50
C LYS A 171 11.43 -7.75 -9.15
N HIS A 172 10.78 -8.61 -8.36
CA HIS A 172 10.26 -9.87 -8.84
C HIS A 172 8.90 -10.22 -8.26
N ILE A 173 8.18 -11.06 -8.99
CA ILE A 173 7.05 -11.83 -8.46
C ILE A 173 7.47 -13.30 -8.44
N TYR A 174 7.43 -13.90 -7.25
CA TYR A 174 7.73 -15.30 -7.03
C TYR A 174 6.44 -16.10 -6.88
N PHE A 175 6.42 -17.27 -7.50
CA PHE A 175 5.33 -18.22 -7.46
C PHE A 175 5.79 -19.40 -6.61
N GLU A 176 5.35 -19.46 -5.36
CA GLU A 176 5.78 -20.48 -4.40
C GLU A 176 4.67 -21.51 -4.17
N LYS A 177 4.99 -22.80 -4.33
CA LYS A 177 4.14 -23.91 -3.85
C LYS A 177 4.53 -24.27 -2.43
N ILE A 178 3.55 -24.48 -1.55
CA ILE A 178 3.81 -25.17 -0.28
C ILE A 178 3.62 -26.66 -0.52
N THR A 179 4.71 -27.41 -0.49
CA THR A 179 4.66 -28.87 -0.50
C THR A 179 4.70 -29.38 0.93
N THR A 180 3.81 -30.33 1.22
CA THR A 180 3.81 -31.02 2.51
C THR A 180 4.63 -32.29 2.32
N ALA A 181 5.89 -32.28 2.72
CA ALA A 181 6.66 -33.51 2.89
C ALA A 181 6.33 -34.10 4.26
N LEU A 182 6.52 -35.41 4.43
CA LEU A 182 6.09 -36.22 5.58
C LEU A 182 6.42 -35.63 6.97
N PHE A 183 7.37 -34.70 7.08
CA PHE A 183 7.76 -34.07 8.36
C PHE A 183 8.10 -32.57 8.28
N SER A 184 7.91 -31.88 7.15
CA SER A 184 8.12 -30.42 7.05
C SER A 184 7.35 -29.77 5.90
N LYS A 185 6.94 -28.51 6.10
CA LYS A 185 6.45 -27.65 5.01
C LYS A 185 7.67 -27.12 4.26
N LYS A 186 7.85 -27.55 3.00
CA LYS A 186 8.89 -27.02 2.13
C LYS A 186 8.25 -26.04 1.15
N LYS A 187 8.91 -24.90 0.95
CA LYS A 187 8.55 -23.95 -0.11
C LYS A 187 9.30 -24.36 -1.37
N GLU A 188 8.58 -24.48 -2.47
CA GLU A 188 9.13 -24.76 -3.78
C GLU A 188 8.86 -23.56 -4.69
N LEU A 189 9.92 -22.96 -5.24
CA LEU A 189 9.78 -21.91 -6.24
C LEU A 189 9.38 -22.54 -7.57
N ILE A 190 8.15 -22.30 -7.99
CA ILE A 190 7.62 -22.74 -9.29
C ILE A 190 8.17 -21.83 -10.39
N ARG A 191 8.10 -20.52 -10.16
CA ARG A 191 8.45 -19.52 -11.16
C ARG A 191 8.84 -18.20 -10.51
N ARG A 192 9.76 -17.48 -11.16
CA ARG A 192 10.06 -16.08 -10.89
C ARG A 192 9.83 -15.30 -12.17
N ILE A 193 9.18 -14.14 -12.08
CA ILE A 193 9.09 -13.19 -13.18
C ILE A 193 9.70 -11.86 -12.74
N ASP A 194 10.43 -11.22 -13.64
CA ASP A 194 10.93 -9.87 -13.43
C ASP A 194 9.76 -8.90 -13.56
N ALA A 195 9.58 -8.01 -12.59
CA ALA A 195 8.47 -7.07 -12.63
C ALA A 195 8.51 -6.16 -13.85
N SER A 196 9.71 -5.83 -14.34
CA SER A 196 9.92 -5.07 -15.57
C SER A 196 9.50 -5.80 -16.85
N SER A 197 9.27 -7.11 -16.79
CA SER A 197 8.77 -7.88 -17.94
C SER A 197 7.25 -7.80 -18.09
N ILE A 198 6.53 -7.25 -17.10
CA ILE A 198 5.06 -7.16 -17.13
C ILE A 198 4.65 -6.01 -18.04
N ILE A 199 3.90 -6.34 -19.08
CA ILE A 199 3.43 -5.38 -20.10
C ILE A 199 1.93 -5.11 -20.00
N GLY A 200 1.18 -5.98 -19.32
CA GLY A 200 -0.27 -5.83 -19.19
C GLY A 200 -0.88 -6.62 -18.04
N LEU A 201 -2.00 -6.13 -17.53
CA LEU A 201 -2.77 -6.76 -16.46
C LEU A 201 -4.26 -6.65 -16.78
N LYS A 202 -4.99 -7.74 -16.65
CA LYS A 202 -6.46 -7.76 -16.65
C LYS A 202 -6.95 -8.52 -15.44
N GLN A 203 -8.00 -8.03 -14.81
CA GLN A 203 -8.67 -8.72 -13.71
C GLN A 203 -10.16 -8.87 -14.00
N ASP A 204 -10.70 -10.01 -13.60
CA ASP A 204 -12.13 -10.26 -13.46
C ASP A 204 -12.42 -10.60 -11.99
N THR A 205 -13.65 -10.99 -11.64
CA THR A 205 -14.12 -11.16 -10.25
C THR A 205 -13.19 -12.02 -9.39
N ASN A 206 -12.67 -13.13 -9.94
CA ASN A 206 -11.77 -14.07 -9.24
C ASN A 206 -10.54 -14.47 -10.07
N SER A 207 -10.28 -13.75 -11.17
CA SER A 207 -9.25 -14.11 -12.14
C SER A 207 -8.34 -12.92 -12.39
N LEU A 208 -7.07 -13.21 -12.61
CA LEU A 208 -6.03 -12.25 -12.91
C LEU A 208 -5.20 -12.79 -14.06
N TYR A 209 -5.01 -11.96 -15.07
CA TYR A 209 -4.24 -12.23 -16.26
C TYR A 209 -3.05 -11.27 -16.28
N ILE A 210 -1.84 -11.82 -16.23
CA ILE A 210 -0.60 -11.05 -16.32
C ILE A 210 0.01 -11.33 -17.69
N VAL A 211 0.17 -10.29 -18.51
CA VAL A 211 0.88 -10.38 -19.78
C VAL A 211 2.32 -9.96 -19.55
N ILE A 212 3.26 -10.81 -19.94
CA ILE A 212 4.70 -10.60 -19.78
C ILE A 212 5.44 -10.76 -21.11
N ASP A 213 6.65 -10.19 -21.19
CA ASP A 213 7.56 -10.21 -22.34
C ASP A 213 7.02 -9.48 -23.59
N GLU A 214 7.62 -8.34 -23.92
CA GLU A 214 7.25 -7.56 -25.12
C GLU A 214 7.55 -8.28 -26.44
N LYS A 215 8.59 -9.11 -26.48
CA LYS A 215 9.06 -9.75 -27.73
C LYS A 215 8.33 -11.06 -28.00
N ASN A 216 8.00 -11.80 -26.95
CA ASN A 216 7.25 -13.04 -27.04
C ASN A 216 6.17 -13.10 -25.95
N PRO A 217 5.02 -12.43 -26.17
CA PRO A 217 4.01 -12.27 -25.14
C PRO A 217 3.50 -13.60 -24.59
N GLU A 218 3.54 -13.73 -23.26
CA GLU A 218 2.98 -14.84 -22.51
C GLU A 218 1.88 -14.33 -21.57
N VAL A 219 0.77 -15.06 -21.47
CA VAL A 219 -0.34 -14.74 -20.55
C VAL A 219 -0.36 -15.73 -19.39
N LEU A 220 -0.16 -15.23 -18.18
CA LEU A 220 -0.30 -15.99 -16.94
C LEU A 220 -1.72 -15.82 -16.41
N ALA A 221 -2.51 -16.88 -16.46
CA ALA A 221 -3.88 -16.89 -15.92
C ALA A 221 -3.90 -17.47 -14.50
N LEU A 222 -4.28 -16.64 -13.53
CA LEU A 222 -4.28 -16.95 -12.10
C LEU A 222 -5.70 -16.80 -11.55
N SER A 223 -6.17 -17.75 -10.74
CA SER A 223 -7.34 -17.50 -9.89
C SER A 223 -6.89 -16.95 -8.54
N ILE A 224 -7.40 -15.79 -8.15
CA ILE A 224 -6.99 -15.06 -6.95
C ILE A 224 -8.22 -14.63 -6.16
N ARG A 225 -8.16 -14.70 -4.83
CA ARG A 225 -9.30 -14.34 -3.97
C ARG A 225 -9.56 -12.83 -3.92
N GLU A 226 -8.51 -12.02 -4.01
CA GLU A 226 -8.56 -10.57 -3.83
C GLU A 226 -7.81 -9.86 -4.99
N PRO A 227 -8.34 -9.90 -6.22
CA PRO A 227 -7.66 -9.37 -7.41
C PRO A 227 -7.36 -7.87 -7.29
N LYS A 228 -8.28 -7.07 -6.70
CA LYS A 228 -8.10 -5.62 -6.50
C LYS A 228 -6.87 -5.32 -5.64
N SER A 229 -6.76 -5.97 -4.47
CA SER A 229 -5.62 -5.82 -3.56
C SER A 229 -4.29 -6.21 -4.23
N PHE A 230 -4.30 -7.26 -5.06
CA PHE A 230 -3.12 -7.64 -5.84
C PHE A 230 -2.76 -6.57 -6.88
N ALA A 231 -3.73 -6.07 -7.65
CA ALA A 231 -3.52 -5.02 -8.63
C ALA A 231 -2.93 -3.75 -7.99
N GLU A 232 -3.46 -3.30 -6.86
CA GLU A 232 -2.93 -2.15 -6.11
C GLU A 232 -1.50 -2.41 -5.58
N ASN A 233 -1.14 -3.66 -5.26
CA ASN A 233 0.24 -4.01 -4.90
C ASN A 233 1.16 -4.02 -6.13
N LEU A 234 0.64 -4.35 -7.31
CA LEU A 234 1.40 -4.25 -8.56
C LEU A 234 1.66 -2.81 -8.99
N GLU A 235 0.81 -1.85 -8.62
CA GLU A 235 1.04 -0.43 -8.91
C GLU A 235 2.35 0.09 -8.28
N LEU A 236 2.83 -0.57 -7.22
CA LEU A 236 4.08 -0.28 -6.53
C LEU A 236 5.33 -0.57 -7.37
N PHE A 237 5.17 -1.28 -8.49
CA PHE A 237 6.23 -1.47 -9.45
C PHE A 237 6.52 -0.21 -10.30
N ARG A 238 5.78 0.92 -10.16
CA ARG A 238 5.89 2.07 -11.09
C ARG A 238 6.72 3.24 -10.56
N PRO A 239 7.70 3.71 -11.37
CA PRO A 239 7.58 5.08 -11.92
C PRO A 239 7.54 5.18 -13.47
N SER A 240 7.89 4.12 -14.21
CA SER A 240 8.11 4.19 -15.68
C SER A 240 7.58 3.03 -16.52
N PHE A 241 7.22 1.87 -15.93
CA PHE A 241 6.86 0.68 -16.73
C PHE A 241 5.46 0.68 -17.33
N LEU A 242 4.58 1.57 -16.88
CA LEU A 242 3.19 1.64 -17.34
C LEU A 242 2.83 3.01 -17.92
N ARG A 243 3.85 3.80 -18.26
CA ARG A 243 3.73 4.94 -19.18
C ARG A 243 4.05 4.45 -20.59
N GLY A 244 3.04 3.91 -21.25
CA GLY A 244 3.15 3.43 -22.63
C GLY A 244 1.92 2.61 -22.98
N GLU A 245 0.93 3.30 -23.53
CA GLU A 245 -0.09 2.84 -24.46
C GLU A 245 -0.40 1.34 -24.54
N THR A 246 -1.69 1.04 -24.38
CA THR A 246 -2.36 -0.25 -24.61
C THR A 246 -2.39 -1.22 -23.41
N LEU A 247 -3.09 -0.81 -22.35
CA LEU A 247 -4.11 -1.73 -21.82
C LEU A 247 -5.01 -2.05 -23.02
N LEU A 248 -4.84 -3.22 -23.65
CA LEU A 248 -5.83 -3.73 -24.59
C LEU A 248 -7.15 -3.84 -23.83
N LYS A 249 -7.99 -2.81 -23.95
CA LYS A 249 -9.40 -2.87 -23.62
C LYS A 249 -10.02 -3.79 -24.66
N PHE A 250 -9.98 -5.09 -24.41
CA PHE A 250 -10.92 -6.00 -25.06
C PHE A 250 -12.28 -5.67 -24.48
N GLY A 251 -13.12 -5.02 -25.31
CA GLY A 251 -14.54 -4.79 -25.03
C GLY A 251 -15.33 -6.09 -25.01
#